data_AF-A0A889IUI7-F1
#
_entry.id   AF-A0A889IUI7-F1
#
_cell.length_a   1.000
_cell.length_b   1.000
_cell.length_c   1.000
_cell.angle_alpha   90.00
_cell.angle_beta   90.00
_cell.angle_gamma   90.00
#
_symmetry.space_group_name_H-M   'P 1'
#
loop_
_entity.id
_entity.type
_entity.pdbx_description
1 polymer ?
#
loop_
_entity_poly.entity_id
_entity_poly.type
_entity_poly.pdbx_seq_one_letter_code
_entity_poly.pdbx_strand_id
1 'polypeptide(L)'
;MQTSLILSTSLTLIFALLAYPIITTVNPNPKSAEWAVSHVKTAVSTAFVVSLLPLFIFLDQGVETIVTSWHWMNTSTFSITVSLKFDSYSIIFTPIALYVTWSILEFASW
;
A
#
# COMPACT_ATOMS: atom_id res chain seq x y z
N MET A 1 19.12 10.44 4.13
CA MET A 1 19.18 8.96 4.07
C MET A 1 18.15 8.30 4.98
N GLN A 2 18.04 8.67 6.25
CA GLN A 2 17.08 8.06 7.18
C GLN A 2 15.61 8.27 6.79
N THR A 3 15.22 9.45 6.32
CA THR A 3 13.84 9.73 5.86
C THR A 3 13.44 8.94 4.62
N SER A 4 14.35 8.75 3.66
CA SER A 4 14.09 7.91 2.47
C SER A 4 13.87 6.44 2.86
N LEU A 5 14.61 5.91 3.84
CA LEU A 5 14.36 4.58 4.39
C LEU A 5 13.00 4.48 5.09
N ILE A 6 12.62 5.50 5.87
CA ILE A 6 11.30 5.56 6.53
C ILE A 6 10.16 5.58 5.48
N LEU A 7 10.29 6.39 4.43
CA LEU A 7 9.34 6.42 3.31
C LEU A 7 9.23 5.03 2.66
N SER A 8 10.35 4.45 2.23
CA SER A 8 10.39 3.14 1.58
C SER A 8 9.76 2.05 2.46
N THR A 9 10.13 1.98 3.74
CA THR A 9 9.60 0.98 4.68
C THR A 9 8.11 1.16 4.96
N SER A 10 7.62 2.40 5.14
CA SER A 10 6.19 2.67 5.32
C SER A 10 5.36 2.23 4.11
N LEU A 11 5.88 2.46 2.90
CA LEU A 11 5.22 2.10 1.65
C LEU A 11 5.20 0.58 1.43
N THR A 12 6.32 -0.11 1.70
CA THR A 12 6.35 -1.57 1.71
C THR A 12 5.38 -2.16 2.75
N LEU A 13 5.27 -1.54 3.92
CA LEU A 13 4.34 -1.98 4.97
C LEU A 13 2.87 -1.83 4.54
N ILE A 14 2.50 -0.75 3.85
CA ILE A 14 1.16 -0.58 3.27
C ILE A 14 0.82 -1.76 2.35
N PHE A 15 1.72 -2.11 1.42
CA PHE A 15 1.49 -3.25 0.54
C PHE A 15 1.39 -4.58 1.31
N ALA A 16 2.22 -4.78 2.33
CA ALA A 16 2.16 -5.99 3.16
C ALA A 16 0.81 -6.12 3.90
N LEU A 17 0.30 -5.02 4.45
CA LEU A 17 -1.01 -4.97 5.11
C LEU A 17 -2.14 -5.30 4.13
N LEU A 18 -2.11 -4.73 2.92
CA LEU A 18 -3.14 -4.97 1.89
C LEU A 18 -3.04 -6.38 1.27
N ALA A 19 -1.83 -6.94 1.17
CA ALA A 19 -1.62 -8.30 0.66
C ALA A 19 -2.08 -9.38 1.66
N TYR A 20 -2.00 -9.10 2.97
CA TYR A 20 -2.38 -10.05 4.02
C TYR A 20 -3.77 -10.69 3.82
N PRO A 21 -4.89 -9.94 3.70
CA PRO A 21 -6.20 -10.54 3.49
C PRO A 21 -6.27 -11.35 2.18
N ILE A 22 -5.61 -10.90 1.10
CA ILE A 22 -5.55 -11.61 -0.19
C ILE A 22 -4.86 -12.97 -0.05
N ILE A 23 -3.77 -13.04 0.72
CA ILE A 23 -3.08 -14.31 0.97
C ILE A 23 -4.00 -15.28 1.73
N THR A 24 -4.79 -14.77 2.69
CA THR A 24 -5.69 -15.64 3.46
C THR A 24 -6.86 -16.21 2.64
N THR A 25 -7.22 -15.60 1.50
CA THR A 25 -8.24 -16.13 0.57
C THR A 25 -7.75 -17.25 -0.33
N VAL A 26 -6.43 -17.50 -0.40
CA VAL A 26 -5.87 -18.62 -1.18
C VAL A 26 -6.28 -19.97 -0.58
N ASN A 27 -6.60 -20.01 0.72
CA ASN A 27 -7.11 -21.21 1.35
C ASN A 27 -8.55 -21.51 0.86
N PRO A 28 -8.83 -22.71 0.32
CA PRO A 28 -10.13 -23.07 -0.26
C PRO A 28 -11.26 -23.21 0.76
N ASN A 29 -10.96 -23.19 2.05
CA ASN A 29 -11.99 -23.28 3.09
C ASN A 29 -12.84 -22.00 3.14
N PRO A 30 -14.19 -22.14 3.19
CA PRO A 30 -15.08 -20.98 3.25
C PRO A 30 -14.78 -20.14 4.49
N LYS A 31 -14.75 -18.82 4.30
CA LYS A 31 -14.52 -17.86 5.38
C LYS A 31 -15.83 -17.55 6.09
N SER A 32 -15.76 -17.25 7.38
CA SER A 32 -16.90 -16.74 8.13
C SER A 32 -17.33 -15.36 7.61
N ALA A 33 -18.59 -15.00 7.84
CA ALA A 33 -19.11 -13.66 7.48
C ALA A 33 -18.27 -12.53 8.12
N GLU A 34 -17.81 -12.74 9.36
CA GLU A 34 -16.98 -11.79 10.12
C GLU A 34 -15.54 -11.64 9.59
N TRP A 35 -15.08 -12.52 8.69
CA TRP A 35 -13.72 -12.47 8.15
C TRP A 35 -13.45 -11.17 7.39
N ALA A 36 -14.43 -10.70 6.61
CA ALA A 36 -14.28 -9.47 5.82
C ALA A 36 -14.08 -8.25 6.72
N VAL A 37 -14.84 -8.14 7.81
CA VAL A 37 -14.73 -7.03 8.77
C VAL A 37 -13.43 -7.15 9.58
N SER A 38 -13.13 -8.32 10.12
CA SER A 38 -11.96 -8.51 10.98
C SER A 38 -10.62 -8.40 10.24
N HIS A 39 -10.53 -8.87 9.00
CA HIS A 39 -9.27 -8.90 8.24
C HIS A 39 -9.20 -7.77 7.22
N VAL A 40 -10.19 -7.61 6.34
CA VAL A 40 -10.13 -6.64 5.24
C VAL A 40 -10.30 -5.21 5.73
N LYS A 41 -11.37 -4.91 6.49
CA LYS A 41 -11.60 -3.55 7.03
C LYS A 41 -10.46 -3.12 7.96
N THR A 42 -9.99 -4.00 8.84
CA THR A 42 -8.84 -3.73 9.73
C THR A 42 -7.55 -3.50 8.95
N ALA A 43 -7.26 -4.29 7.91
CA ALA A 43 -6.08 -4.10 7.08
C ALA A 43 -6.11 -2.75 6.35
N VAL A 44 -7.25 -2.36 5.77
CA VAL A 44 -7.39 -1.08 5.05
C VAL A 44 -7.28 0.12 6.00
N SER A 45 -7.95 0.08 7.16
CA SER A 45 -7.86 1.16 8.15
C SER A 45 -6.45 1.31 8.74
N THR A 46 -5.76 0.18 8.99
CA THR A 46 -4.36 0.21 9.45
C THR A 46 -3.44 0.75 8.35
N ALA A 47 -3.63 0.32 7.11
CA ALA A 47 -2.87 0.83 5.96
C ALA A 47 -3.08 2.33 5.76
N PHE A 48 -4.31 2.83 5.97
CA PHE A 48 -4.60 4.27 5.94
C PHE A 48 -3.75 5.03 6.97
N VAL A 49 -3.74 4.58 8.23
CA VAL A 49 -2.94 5.25 9.29
C VAL A 49 -1.45 5.24 8.93
N VAL A 50 -0.92 4.11 8.44
CA VAL A 50 0.49 4.02 8.00
C VAL A 50 0.77 4.97 6.84
N SER A 51 -0.17 5.17 5.90
CA SER A 51 -0.02 6.05 4.74
C SER A 51 0.02 7.55 5.07
N LEU A 52 -0.43 7.96 6.26
CA LEU A 52 -0.29 9.35 6.71
C LEU A 52 1.16 9.71 7.04
N LEU A 53 1.97 8.76 7.49
CA LEU A 53 3.38 8.99 7.80
C LEU A 53 4.19 9.45 6.58
N PRO A 54 4.17 8.77 5.41
CA PRO A 54 4.85 9.27 4.23
C PRO A 54 4.26 10.58 3.70
N LEU A 55 2.95 10.81 3.85
CA LEU A 55 2.32 12.10 3.51
C LEU A 55 2.88 13.25 4.35
N PHE A 56 2.98 13.09 5.67
CA PHE A 56 3.50 14.15 6.54
C PHE A 56 4.98 14.46 6.26
N ILE A 57 5.81 13.44 6.03
CA ILE A 57 7.22 13.63 5.65
C ILE A 57 7.32 14.37 4.31
N PHE A 58 6.46 14.03 3.34
CA PHE A 58 6.42 14.72 2.06
C PHE A 58 5.99 16.18 2.20
N LEU A 59 5.00 16.49 3.04
CA LEU A 59 4.56 17.87 3.28
C LEU A 59 5.60 18.71 4.03
N ASP A 60 6.39 18.10 4.91
CA ASP A 60 7.47 18.78 5.67
C ASP A 60 8.72 19.02 4.81
N GLN A 61 9.15 18.02 4.03
CA GLN A 61 10.48 18.02 3.40
C GLN A 61 10.45 17.99 1.86
N GLY A 62 9.29 17.74 1.24
CA GLY A 62 9.16 17.59 -0.22
C GLY A 62 9.91 16.38 -0.80
N VAL A 63 10.24 15.38 0.02
CA VAL A 63 11.07 14.23 -0.40
C VAL A 63 10.24 13.21 -1.16
N GLU A 64 10.70 12.84 -2.36
CA GLU A 64 10.18 11.73 -3.16
C GLU A 64 11.17 10.56 -3.17
N THR A 65 10.69 9.32 -3.33
CA THR A 65 11.55 8.12 -3.32
C THR A 65 11.11 7.07 -4.34
N ILE A 66 12.08 6.32 -4.88
CA ILE A 66 11.84 5.11 -5.67
C ILE A 66 12.16 3.93 -4.75
N VAL A 67 11.18 3.05 -4.52
CA VAL A 67 11.27 2.06 -3.45
C VAL A 67 11.73 0.70 -3.97
N THR A 68 11.06 0.16 -4.98
CA THR A 68 11.34 -1.19 -5.48
C THR A 68 11.65 -1.13 -6.95
N SER A 69 12.87 -1.50 -7.35
CA SER A 69 13.24 -1.75 -8.74
C SER A 69 13.48 -3.23 -8.95
N TRP A 70 12.63 -3.88 -9.74
CA TRP A 70 12.76 -5.26 -10.15
C TRP A 70 13.13 -5.34 -11.62
N HIS A 71 14.32 -5.85 -11.94
CA HIS A 71 14.68 -6.16 -13.31
C HIS A 71 13.87 -7.38 -13.77
N TRP A 72 12.92 -7.17 -14.68
CA TRP A 72 11.96 -8.19 -15.05
C TRP A 72 12.47 -9.07 -16.20
N MET A 73 12.84 -8.47 -17.33
CA MET A 73 13.36 -9.22 -18.49
C MET A 73 14.31 -8.35 -19.30
N ASN A 74 15.30 -8.98 -19.91
CA ASN A 74 16.21 -8.35 -20.86
C ASN A 74 15.93 -8.94 -22.26
N THR A 75 15.67 -8.07 -23.23
CA THR A 75 15.59 -8.42 -24.66
C THR A 75 16.89 -8.02 -25.34
N SER A 76 17.17 -8.52 -26.55
CA SER A 76 18.40 -8.17 -27.27
C SER A 76 18.60 -6.66 -27.51
N THR A 77 17.54 -5.85 -27.42
CA THR A 77 17.56 -4.42 -27.72
C THR A 77 17.22 -3.51 -26.52
N PHE A 78 16.52 -3.99 -25.49
CA PHE A 78 16.22 -3.21 -24.29
C PHE A 78 15.96 -4.08 -23.05
N SER A 79 16.18 -3.50 -21.87
CA SER A 79 15.86 -4.11 -20.58
C SER A 79 14.59 -3.50 -19.98
N ILE A 80 13.71 -4.35 -19.44
CA ILE A 80 12.49 -3.94 -18.76
C ILE A 80 12.72 -4.04 -17.25
N THR A 81 12.55 -2.92 -16.56
CA THR A 81 12.65 -2.81 -15.10
C THR A 81 11.35 -2.25 -14.54
N VAL A 82 10.73 -2.98 -13.61
CA VAL A 82 9.54 -2.53 -12.89
C VAL A 82 10.01 -1.73 -11.68
N SER A 83 9.71 -0.43 -11.68
CA SER A 83 10.07 0.46 -10.58
C SER A 83 8.84 1.13 -9.99
N LEU A 84 8.63 0.99 -8.67
CA LEU A 84 7.61 1.76 -7.95
C LEU A 84 8.20 3.11 -7.53
N LYS A 85 7.78 4.17 -8.22
CA LYS A 85 8.10 5.55 -7.89
C LYS A 85 6.97 6.15 -7.07
N PHE A 86 7.31 6.69 -5.91
CA PHE A 86 6.39 7.44 -5.07
C PHE A 86 6.70 8.92 -5.22
N ASP A 87 5.99 9.52 -6.16
CA ASP A 87 5.96 10.95 -6.41
C ASP A 87 4.86 11.65 -5.60
N SER A 88 4.82 12.97 -5.67
CA SER A 88 3.77 13.81 -5.08
C SER A 88 2.35 13.29 -5.33
N TYR A 89 2.03 12.87 -6.56
CA TYR A 89 0.70 12.33 -6.90
C TYR A 89 0.40 11.05 -6.13
N SER A 90 1.33 10.10 -6.13
CA SER A 90 1.15 8.81 -5.47
C SER A 90 1.06 8.96 -3.95
N ILE A 91 1.89 9.81 -3.35
CA ILE A 91 1.93 10.04 -1.90
C ILE A 91 0.65 10.72 -1.41
N ILE A 92 0.09 11.67 -2.17
CA ILE A 92 -1.17 12.34 -1.82
C ILE A 92 -2.38 11.43 -2.08
N PHE A 93 -2.39 10.71 -3.20
CA PHE A 93 -3.55 9.91 -3.59
C PHE A 93 -3.76 8.67 -2.71
N THR A 94 -2.66 8.01 -2.27
CA THR A 94 -2.73 6.78 -1.46
C THR A 94 -3.58 6.91 -0.19
N PRO A 95 -3.35 7.89 0.72
CA PRO A 95 -4.18 8.05 1.91
C PRO A 95 -5.64 8.39 1.60
N ILE A 96 -5.90 9.16 0.52
CA ILE A 96 -7.27 9.49 0.09
C ILE A 96 -8.00 8.21 -0.37
N ALA A 97 -7.35 7.41 -1.20
CA ALA A 97 -7.92 6.16 -1.71
C ALA A 97 -8.20 5.17 -0.57
N LEU A 98 -7.28 5.03 0.39
CA LEU A 98 -7.45 4.15 1.54
C LEU A 98 -8.56 4.63 2.48
N TYR A 99 -8.69 5.94 2.70
CA TYR A 99 -9.77 6.51 3.50
C TYR A 99 -11.15 6.26 2.87
N VAL A 100 -11.30 6.54 1.57
CA VAL A 100 -12.56 6.28 0.85
C VAL A 100 -12.89 4.79 0.86
N THR A 101 -11.89 3.93 0.64
CA THR A 101 -12.07 2.47 0.66
C THR A 101 -12.52 1.97 2.02
N TRP A 102 -11.95 2.50 3.10
CA TRP A 102 -12.39 2.18 4.46
C TRP A 102 -13.86 2.56 4.67
N SER A 103 -14.26 3.77 4.28
CA SER A 103 -15.66 4.20 4.36
C SER A 103 -16.61 3.31 3.54
N ILE A 104 -16.22 2.86 2.35
CA ILE A 104 -17.00 1.92 1.53
C ILE A 104 -17.14 0.57 2.24
N LEU A 105 -16.05 0.04 2.81
CA LEU A 105 -16.08 -1.23 3.54
C LEU A 105 -16.93 -1.15 4.80
N GLU A 106 -16.91 0.01 5.48
CA GLU A 106 -17.77 0.26 6.62
C GLU A 106 -19.24 0.30 6.22
N PHE A 107 -19.57 1.00 5.13
CA PHE A 107 -20.92 1.02 4.58
C PHE A 107 -21.38 -0.38 4.14
N ALA A 108 -20.53 -1.16 3.47
CA ALA A 108 -20.87 -2.51 3.02
C ALA A 108 -21.02 -3.53 4.17
N SER A 109 -20.51 -3.21 5.36
CA SER A 109 -20.63 -4.05 6.56
C SER A 109 -21.89 -3.75 7.40
N TRP A 110 -22.64 -2.71 7.04
CA TRP A 110 -23.93 -2.36 7.66
C TRP A 110 -25.08 -3.12 6.98
#